data_AF-A0A4Y3PKC5-F1
#
_entry.id   AF-A0A4Y3PKC5-F1
#
_cell.length_a   1.000
_cell.length_b   1.000
_cell.length_c   1.000
_cell.angle_alpha   90.00
_cell.angle_beta   90.00
_cell.angle_gamma   90.00
#
_symmetry.space_group_name_H-M   'P 1'
#
loop_
_entity.id
_entity.type
_entity.pdbx_description
1 polymer ?
#
loop_
_entity_poly.entity_id
_entity_poly.type
_entity_poly.pdbx_seq_one_letter_code
_entity_poly.pdbx_strand_id
1 'polypeptide(L)'
;MKNCLVIGVGEAFTSFVQTIRGGSDSLFFRKSPVAYSLIRGERHSCTEKLSPISFDESYLHQEELLVYQSVYLFVDEWPEGRDFITLFRQLGTCRIFVLTQEQQNASLYKGLGAHYVIISKPGYKGYRWLAEQLSG
;
A
#
# COMPACT_ATOMS: atom_id res chain seq x y z
N MET A 1 -4.63 15.81 0.34
CA MET A 1 -4.18 14.49 -0.16
C MET A 1 -2.68 14.48 -0.43
N LYS A 2 -2.01 13.51 0.21
CA LYS A 2 -0.58 13.22 0.08
C LYS A 2 -0.35 12.16 -0.99
N ASN A 3 0.81 12.17 -1.63
CA ASN A 3 1.16 11.14 -2.61
C ASN A 3 1.24 9.79 -1.89
N CYS A 4 0.46 8.81 -2.34
CA CYS A 4 0.45 7.49 -1.72
C CYS A 4 0.58 6.36 -2.72
N LEU A 5 1.21 5.29 -2.26
CA LEU A 5 1.32 4.03 -2.96
C LEU A 5 0.63 2.95 -2.13
N VAL A 6 -0.22 2.15 -2.75
CA VAL A 6 -0.87 1.00 -2.12
C VAL A 6 -0.43 -0.24 -2.87
N ILE A 7 0.18 -1.20 -2.18
CA ILE A 7 0.67 -2.45 -2.77
C ILE A 7 -0.07 -3.60 -2.12
N GLY A 8 -0.48 -4.58 -2.91
CA GLY A 8 -0.91 -5.87 -2.42
C GLY A 8 -1.89 -6.57 -3.34
N VAL A 9 -2.62 -7.51 -2.79
CA VAL A 9 -3.54 -8.39 -3.52
C VAL A 9 -4.78 -8.70 -2.69
N GLY A 10 -5.82 -9.23 -3.35
CA GLY A 10 -7.00 -9.75 -2.68
C GLY A 10 -8.05 -8.70 -2.32
N GLU A 11 -9.01 -9.13 -1.51
CA GLU A 11 -10.22 -8.37 -1.22
C GLU A 11 -9.97 -7.10 -0.39
N ALA A 12 -9.06 -7.19 0.58
CA ALA A 12 -8.73 -6.08 1.46
C ALA A 12 -8.09 -4.91 0.68
N PHE A 13 -7.10 -5.23 -0.16
CA PHE A 13 -6.50 -4.30 -1.10
C PHE A 13 -7.56 -3.68 -2.03
N THR A 14 -8.36 -4.54 -2.69
CA THR A 14 -9.38 -4.12 -3.65
C THR A 14 -10.37 -3.14 -3.02
N SER A 15 -10.87 -3.49 -1.83
CA SER A 15 -11.82 -2.67 -1.10
C SER A 15 -11.23 -1.32 -0.67
N PHE A 16 -9.97 -1.29 -0.24
CA PHE A 16 -9.29 -0.05 0.11
C PHE A 16 -9.10 0.87 -1.10
N VAL A 17 -8.63 0.33 -2.23
CA VAL A 17 -8.46 1.10 -3.47
C VAL A 17 -9.81 1.63 -3.99
N GLN A 18 -10.86 0.82 -3.98
CA GLN A 18 -12.22 1.28 -4.36
C GLN A 18 -12.71 2.42 -3.47
N THR A 19 -12.42 2.35 -2.18
CA THR A 19 -12.77 3.41 -1.23
C THR A 19 -12.05 4.72 -1.53
N ILE A 20 -10.77 4.65 -1.92
CA ILE A 20 -9.98 5.83 -2.30
C ILE A 20 -10.53 6.45 -3.59
N ARG A 21 -10.84 5.61 -4.59
CA ARG A 21 -11.31 6.04 -5.92
C ARG A 21 -12.75 6.55 -5.91
N GLY A 22 -13.53 6.29 -4.87
CA GLY A 22 -14.94 6.67 -4.78
C GLY A 22 -15.84 5.97 -5.81
N GLY A 23 -15.41 4.81 -6.33
CA GLY A 23 -16.08 4.12 -7.44
C GLY A 23 -16.21 2.60 -7.23
N SER A 24 -17.20 2.01 -7.90
CA SER A 24 -17.61 0.60 -7.79
C SER A 24 -17.05 -0.30 -8.90
N ASP A 25 -15.97 0.10 -9.56
CA ASP A 25 -15.40 -0.68 -10.66
C ASP A 25 -14.79 -2.00 -10.19
N SER A 26 -14.88 -2.96 -11.11
CA SER A 26 -14.74 -4.41 -10.95
C SER A 26 -13.57 -4.88 -10.08
N LEU A 27 -13.86 -5.97 -9.36
CA LEU A 27 -12.95 -6.66 -8.46
C LEU A 27 -11.59 -6.91 -9.12
N PHE A 28 -10.53 -6.38 -8.51
CA PHE A 28 -9.13 -6.63 -8.90
C PHE A 28 -8.70 -8.05 -8.46
N PHE A 29 -9.39 -9.06 -8.96
CA PHE A 29 -9.00 -10.46 -8.74
C PHE A 29 -7.82 -10.81 -9.65
N ARG A 30 -6.63 -10.35 -9.25
CA ARG A 30 -5.37 -10.84 -9.79
C ARG A 30 -4.73 -11.79 -8.78
N LYS A 31 -4.05 -12.82 -9.28
CA LYS A 31 -3.23 -13.75 -8.47
C LYS A 31 -1.86 -13.17 -8.11
N SER A 32 -1.56 -11.95 -8.57
CA SER A 32 -0.26 -11.31 -8.39
C SER A 32 -0.44 -9.95 -7.73
N PRO A 33 0.52 -9.50 -6.91
CA PRO A 33 0.51 -8.19 -6.31
C PRO A 33 0.37 -7.08 -7.37
N VAL A 34 -0.36 -6.05 -7.00
CA VAL A 34 -0.53 -4.84 -7.81
C VAL A 34 -0.24 -3.61 -6.96
N ALA A 35 0.19 -2.55 -7.63
CA ALA A 35 0.38 -1.25 -7.04
C ALA A 35 -0.66 -0.27 -7.57
N TYR A 36 -1.34 0.40 -6.65
CA TYR A 36 -2.14 1.58 -6.91
C TYR A 36 -1.38 2.82 -6.46
N SER A 37 -1.07 3.68 -7.41
CA SER A 37 -0.39 4.96 -7.21
C SER A 37 -1.41 6.09 -7.29
N LEU A 38 -1.35 6.98 -6.30
CA LEU A 38 -2.08 8.24 -6.28
C LEU A 38 -1.06 9.36 -6.08
N ILE A 39 -0.85 10.15 -7.13
CA ILE A 39 0.08 11.29 -7.13
C ILE A 39 -0.72 12.56 -7.37
N ARG A 40 -0.55 13.55 -6.49
CA ARG A 40 -1.16 14.86 -6.65
C ARG A 40 -0.36 15.68 -7.67
N GLY A 41 -1.04 16.15 -8.71
CA GLY A 41 -0.52 17.11 -9.66
C GLY A 41 -0.76 18.56 -9.23
N GLU A 42 -0.34 19.49 -10.06
CA GLU A 42 -0.66 20.92 -9.87
C GLU A 42 -2.16 21.18 -10.08
N ARG A 43 -2.69 22.22 -9.41
CA ARG A 43 -4.08 22.72 -9.58
C ARG A 43 -5.20 21.68 -9.35
N HIS A 44 -5.11 20.92 -8.26
CA HIS A 44 -6.13 19.95 -7.84
C HIS A 44 -6.34 18.75 -8.77
N SER A 45 -5.42 18.53 -9.71
CA SER A 45 -5.39 17.27 -10.47
C SER A 45 -4.79 16.14 -9.62
N CYS A 46 -5.32 14.94 -9.78
CA CYS A 46 -4.75 13.71 -9.21
C CYS A 46 -4.50 12.73 -10.36
N THR A 47 -3.30 12.16 -10.39
CA THR A 47 -2.95 11.07 -11.28
C THR A 47 -3.11 9.77 -10.52
N GLU A 48 -3.98 8.91 -11.02
CA GLU A 48 -4.21 7.58 -10.48
C GLU A 48 -3.70 6.54 -11.47
N LYS A 49 -2.94 5.56 -11.00
CA LYS A 49 -2.43 4.48 -11.84
C LYS A 49 -2.51 3.17 -11.07
N LEU A 50 -3.08 2.15 -11.71
CA LEU A 50 -2.98 0.77 -11.24
C LEU A 50 -2.05 0.01 -12.19
N SER A 51 -1.00 -0.60 -11.65
CA SER A 51 -0.05 -1.39 -12.43
C SER A 51 0.33 -2.68 -11.71
N PRO A 52 0.75 -3.72 -12.45
CA PRO A 52 1.53 -4.79 -11.85
C PRO A 52 2.71 -4.21 -11.06
N ILE A 53 3.12 -4.90 -10.00
CA ILE A 53 4.33 -4.56 -9.27
C ILE A 53 5.19 -5.81 -9.08
N SER A 54 6.49 -5.62 -9.29
CA SER A 54 7.54 -6.58 -8.96
C SER A 54 8.49 -5.93 -7.97
N PHE A 55 8.97 -6.69 -7.00
CA PHE A 55 10.00 -6.20 -6.09
C PHE A 55 11.28 -5.84 -6.85
N ASP A 56 11.74 -6.70 -7.77
CA ASP A 56 12.99 -6.50 -8.51
C ASP A 56 12.95 -5.21 -9.36
N GLU A 57 11.83 -4.96 -10.04
CA GLU A 57 11.63 -3.72 -10.82
C GLU A 57 11.57 -2.50 -9.90
N SER A 58 10.86 -2.61 -8.76
CA SER A 58 10.75 -1.54 -7.78
C SER A 58 12.09 -1.19 -7.15
N TYR A 59 12.93 -2.20 -6.92
CA TYR A 59 14.28 -2.01 -6.40
C TYR A 59 15.21 -1.35 -7.44
N LEU A 60 15.12 -1.78 -8.70
CA LEU A 60 15.88 -1.18 -9.82
C LEU A 60 15.52 0.29 -10.04
N HIS A 61 14.24 0.63 -9.93
CA HIS A 61 13.70 1.98 -10.16
C HIS A 61 13.30 2.70 -8.86
N GLN A 62 14.01 2.43 -7.76
CA GLN A 62 13.64 2.92 -6.42
C GLN A 62 13.58 4.45 -6.28
N GLU A 63 14.27 5.20 -7.15
CA GLU A 63 14.21 6.66 -7.16
C GLU A 63 12.81 7.19 -7.51
N GLU A 64 12.06 6.47 -8.36
CA GLU A 64 10.68 6.82 -8.71
C GLU A 64 9.74 6.71 -7.50
N LEU A 65 10.11 5.92 -6.50
CA LEU A 65 9.32 5.71 -5.29
C LEU A 65 9.48 6.85 -4.27
N LEU A 66 10.48 7.72 -4.43
CA LEU A 66 10.73 8.84 -3.52
C LEU A 66 9.60 9.89 -3.53
N VAL A 67 8.78 9.90 -4.57
CA VAL A 67 7.62 10.80 -4.71
C VAL A 67 6.51 10.51 -3.69
N TYR A 68 6.46 9.30 -3.14
CA TYR A 68 5.41 8.87 -2.22
C TYR A 68 5.73 9.27 -0.79
N GLN A 69 4.74 9.83 -0.10
CA GLN A 69 4.83 10.24 1.30
C GLN A 69 4.29 9.17 2.24
N SER A 70 3.48 8.24 1.73
CA SER A 70 2.94 7.12 2.49
C SER A 70 2.79 5.91 1.60
N VAL A 71 3.15 4.74 2.13
CA VAL A 71 2.96 3.45 1.47
C VAL A 71 2.07 2.56 2.34
N TYR A 72 1.12 1.88 1.70
CA TYR A 72 0.19 0.94 2.33
C TYR A 72 0.44 -0.43 1.74
N LEU A 73 0.96 -1.35 2.55
CA LEU A 73 1.28 -2.70 2.15
C LEU A 73 0.20 -3.65 2.67
N PHE A 74 -0.61 -4.20 1.78
CA PHE A 74 -1.55 -5.29 2.06
C PHE A 74 -0.80 -6.60 1.83
N VAL A 75 -0.30 -7.16 2.92
CA VAL A 75 0.64 -8.27 2.89
C VAL A 75 -0.06 -9.55 3.29
N ASP A 76 -0.14 -10.48 2.35
CA ASP A 76 -0.64 -11.84 2.59
C ASP A 76 0.49 -12.78 3.05
N GLU A 77 1.72 -12.59 2.55
CA GLU A 77 2.87 -13.45 2.87
C GLU A 77 4.04 -12.67 3.49
N TRP A 78 4.71 -13.29 4.47
CA TRP A 78 5.84 -12.69 5.18
C TRP A 78 6.97 -12.15 4.26
N PRO A 79 7.48 -12.90 3.27
CA PRO A 79 8.62 -12.46 2.45
C PRO A 79 8.32 -11.17 1.67
N GLU A 80 7.14 -11.06 1.07
CA GLU A 80 6.72 -9.89 0.31
C GLU A 80 6.70 -8.63 1.18
N GLY A 81 6.08 -8.73 2.37
CA GLY A 81 6.06 -7.62 3.31
C GLY A 81 7.46 -7.23 3.77
N ARG A 82 8.31 -8.20 4.09
CA ARG A 82 9.69 -7.95 4.53
C ARG A 82 10.47 -7.14 3.50
N ASP A 83 10.40 -7.54 2.24
CA ASP A 83 11.24 -6.98 1.18
C ASP A 83 10.80 -5.54 0.86
N PHE A 84 9.50 -5.28 0.69
CA PHE A 84 9.01 -3.92 0.47
C PHE A 84 9.23 -3.00 1.68
N ILE A 85 9.02 -3.46 2.92
CA ILE A 85 9.30 -2.63 4.11
C ILE A 85 10.78 -2.24 4.14
N THR A 86 11.67 -3.19 3.84
CA THR A 86 13.12 -2.93 3.82
C THR A 86 13.47 -1.88 2.78
N LEU A 87 12.94 -2.00 1.56
CA LEU A 87 13.11 -1.01 0.49
C LEU A 87 12.64 0.39 0.92
N PHE A 88 11.40 0.53 1.39
CA PHE A 88 10.86 1.83 1.79
C PHE A 88 11.55 2.43 3.01
N ARG A 89 12.04 1.58 3.93
CA ARG A 89 12.86 2.03 5.05
C ARG A 89 14.21 2.59 4.59
N GLN A 90 14.85 1.94 3.62
CA GLN A 90 16.11 2.41 3.04
C GLN A 90 15.94 3.77 2.36
N LEU A 91 14.81 3.97 1.66
CA LEU A 91 14.48 5.26 1.03
C LEU A 91 14.18 6.35 2.08
N GLY A 92 13.57 6.01 3.20
CA GLY A 92 13.39 6.91 4.36
C GLY A 92 12.42 8.08 4.14
N THR A 93 11.76 8.17 2.98
CA THR A 93 10.90 9.31 2.61
C THR A 93 9.43 9.13 2.91
N CYS A 94 8.99 7.91 3.24
CA CYS A 94 7.56 7.59 3.37
C CYS A 94 7.21 6.95 4.71
N ARG A 95 5.96 7.21 5.15
CA ARG A 95 5.34 6.46 6.25
C ARG A 95 4.89 5.11 5.74
N ILE A 96 5.29 4.05 6.44
CA ILE A 96 5.00 2.67 6.06
C ILE A 96 3.85 2.13 6.90
N PHE A 97 2.71 1.87 6.26
CA PHE A 97 1.56 1.20 6.84
C PHE A 97 1.52 -0.24 6.33
N VAL A 98 1.45 -1.20 7.25
CA VAL A 98 1.31 -2.62 6.92
C VAL A 98 -0.05 -3.09 7.38
N LEU A 99 -0.78 -3.71 6.48
CA LEU A 99 -2.03 -4.40 6.74
C LEU A 99 -1.80 -5.88 6.53
N THR A 100 -2.08 -6.68 7.55
CA THR A 100 -1.84 -8.12 7.52
C THR A 100 -2.92 -8.85 8.31
N GLN A 101 -3.20 -10.09 7.93
CA GLN A 101 -4.03 -11.00 8.73
C GLN A 101 -3.18 -11.82 9.73
N GLU A 102 -1.86 -11.88 9.52
CA GLU A 102 -0.95 -12.66 10.35
C GLU A 102 -0.44 -11.85 11.55
N GLN A 103 -1.18 -11.93 12.65
CA GLN A 103 -0.82 -11.24 13.90
C GLN A 103 0.60 -11.57 14.39
N GLN A 104 1.07 -12.79 14.17
CA GLN A 104 2.41 -13.23 14.55
C GLN A 104 3.55 -12.43 13.89
N ASN A 105 3.32 -11.88 12.70
CA ASN A 105 4.33 -11.10 11.96
C ASN A 105 4.35 -9.62 12.37
N ALA A 106 3.41 -9.17 13.21
CA ALA A 106 3.21 -7.75 13.49
C ALA A 106 4.42 -7.09 14.16
N SER A 107 5.04 -7.78 15.12
CA SER A 107 6.26 -7.33 15.80
C SER A 107 7.44 -7.28 14.83
N LEU A 108 7.52 -8.25 13.93
CA LEU A 108 8.58 -8.32 12.92
C LEU A 108 8.47 -7.14 11.93
N TYR A 109 7.26 -6.84 11.43
CA TYR A 109 7.04 -5.68 10.57
C TYR A 109 7.42 -4.35 11.25
N LYS A 110 7.07 -4.18 12.54
CA LYS A 110 7.52 -3.01 13.31
C LYS A 110 9.04 -2.95 13.45
N GLY A 111 9.68 -4.07 13.77
CA GLY A 111 11.15 -4.15 13.87
C GLY A 111 11.85 -3.79 12.55
N LEU A 112 11.22 -4.14 11.42
CA LEU A 112 11.69 -3.78 10.08
C LEU A 112 11.43 -2.31 9.70
N GLY A 113 10.69 -1.54 10.50
CA GLY A 113 10.49 -0.10 10.29
C GLY A 113 9.11 0.29 9.77
N ALA A 114 8.14 -0.63 9.80
CA ALA A 114 6.74 -0.25 9.64
C ALA A 114 6.35 0.74 10.73
N HIS A 115 5.78 1.88 10.32
CA HIS A 115 5.32 2.91 11.24
C HIS A 115 4.02 2.48 11.92
N TYR A 116 3.15 1.85 11.14
CA TYR A 116 1.87 1.33 11.59
C TYR A 116 1.69 -0.10 11.08
N VAL A 117 1.19 -0.97 11.95
CA VAL A 117 0.80 -2.33 11.58
C VAL A 117 -0.65 -2.53 12.04
N ILE A 118 -1.52 -2.84 11.09
CA ILE A 118 -2.95 -3.00 11.28
C ILE A 118 -3.28 -4.47 11.07
N ILE A 119 -3.80 -5.12 12.10
CA ILE A 119 -4.27 -6.50 12.01
C ILE A 119 -5.67 -6.50 11.44
N SER A 120 -5.81 -7.01 10.23
CA SER A 120 -7.11 -7.17 9.61
C SER A 120 -7.72 -8.52 9.95
N LYS A 121 -9.04 -8.55 10.10
CA LYS A 121 -9.80 -9.80 10.12
C LYS A 121 -10.01 -10.30 8.68
N PRO A 122 -10.02 -11.62 8.46
CA PRO A 122 -10.40 -12.19 7.17
C PRO A 122 -11.76 -11.64 6.70
N GLY A 123 -11.84 -11.26 5.42
CA GLY A 123 -13.08 -10.71 4.81
C GLY A 123 -13.46 -9.29 5.25
N TYR A 124 -12.66 -8.63 6.10
CA TYR A 124 -12.92 -7.25 6.49
C TYR A 124 -12.67 -6.27 5.32
N LYS A 125 -13.67 -5.43 5.03
CA LYS A 125 -13.68 -4.45 3.93
C LYS A 125 -13.82 -2.99 4.42
N GLY A 126 -13.92 -2.79 5.74
CA GLY A 126 -14.22 -1.49 6.36
C GLY A 126 -13.01 -0.56 6.51
N TYR A 127 -12.24 -0.33 5.46
CA TYR A 127 -11.02 0.52 5.53
C TYR A 127 -11.27 2.00 5.25
N ARG A 128 -12.52 2.45 5.26
CA ARG A 128 -12.89 3.85 5.03
C ARG A 128 -12.19 4.83 5.96
N TRP A 129 -12.12 4.51 7.25
CA TRP A 129 -11.42 5.33 8.23
C TRP A 129 -9.93 5.53 7.90
N LEU A 130 -9.29 4.54 7.25
CA LEU A 130 -7.89 4.61 6.84
C LEU A 130 -7.74 5.39 5.54
N ALA A 131 -8.69 5.25 4.61
CA ALA A 131 -8.71 6.01 3.37
C ALA A 131 -8.95 7.51 3.64
N GLU A 132 -9.77 7.84 4.63
CA GLU A 132 -10.00 9.22 5.08
C GLU A 132 -8.71 9.89 5.61
N GLN A 133 -7.74 9.12 6.13
CA GLN A 133 -6.43 9.64 6.54
C GLN A 133 -5.57 10.10 5.36
N LEU A 134 -5.87 9.66 4.12
CA LEU A 134 -5.18 10.14 2.92
C LEU A 134 -5.57 11.56 2.54
N SER A 135 -6.78 11.97 2.92
CA SER A 135 -7.38 13.26 2.57
C SER A 135 -6.89 14.41 3.44
N GLY A 136 -6.41 14.11 4.66
CA GLY A 136 -5.92 15.06 5.67
C GLY A 136 -4.55 15.66 5.41
#